data_AF-A0AAW6IVQ7-F1
#
_entry.id   AF-A0AAW6IVQ7-F1
#
_cell.length_a   1.000
_cell.length_b   1.000
_cell.length_c   1.000
_cell.angle_alpha   90.00
_cell.angle_beta   90.00
_cell.angle_gamma   90.00
#
_symmetry.space_group_name_H-M   'P 1'
#
loop_
_entity.id
_entity.type
_entity.pdbx_description
1 polymer ?
#
loop_
_entity_poly.entity_id
_entity_poly.type
_entity_poly.pdbx_seq_one_letter_code
_entity_poly.pdbx_strand_id
1 'polypeptide(L)'
;MATLVEKFFDSKDELTAELSHTLEQSLRDGTKSDGRAVLMVSGGSSPAPAYKHLSTLDLDWQNVDVAMVDERWVEPSHEKSNEAFIKSTLLQNYGSAANFITMKNDAATAEQGTQVCEAAYGALKAPYDVTILGMGPDGHTASLFPHAQGLEHGLTTQQTVCAINAIESDVTGSITERMTLTLNAIANSKVVKLLISGEEKLAVYKQAKAGGDVNDMPLRAVLNHPSINIEVYWAP
;
A
#
# COMPACT_ATOMS: atom_id res chain seq x y z
N MET A 1 17.41 7.65 7.04
CA MET A 1 16.18 8.46 6.91
C MET A 1 15.78 8.44 5.45
N ALA A 2 14.49 8.26 5.18
CA ALA A 2 13.94 8.36 3.84
C ALA A 2 14.14 9.77 3.26
N THR A 3 14.17 9.87 1.94
CA THR A 3 13.97 11.15 1.25
C THR A 3 12.49 11.49 1.37
N LEU A 4 12.16 12.61 2.01
CA LEU A 4 10.80 12.96 2.41
C LEU A 4 10.34 14.26 1.74
N VAL A 5 9.19 14.21 1.07
CA VAL A 5 8.48 15.38 0.55
C VAL A 5 7.09 15.43 1.19
N GLU A 6 6.72 16.56 1.79
CA GLU A 6 5.40 16.76 2.41
C GLU A 6 4.56 17.68 1.49
N LYS A 7 3.39 17.20 1.06
CA LYS A 7 2.42 17.93 0.24
C LYS A 7 1.12 18.07 1.03
N PHE A 8 0.87 19.28 1.54
CA PHE A 8 -0.34 19.60 2.30
C PHE A 8 -1.28 20.44 1.43
N PHE A 9 -2.55 20.05 1.42
CA PHE A 9 -3.58 20.63 0.56
C PHE A 9 -4.69 21.25 1.42
N ASP A 10 -5.37 22.25 0.88
CA ASP A 10 -6.46 22.94 1.59
C ASP A 10 -7.74 22.11 1.59
N SER A 11 -7.86 21.13 0.69
CA SER A 11 -9.02 20.25 0.59
C SER A 11 -8.67 18.84 0.10
N LYS A 12 -9.59 17.89 0.37
CA LYS A 12 -9.50 16.51 -0.15
C LYS A 12 -9.58 16.45 -1.67
N ASP A 13 -10.27 17.41 -2.29
CA ASP A 13 -10.41 17.48 -3.75
C ASP A 13 -9.07 17.86 -4.40
N GLU A 14 -8.36 18.84 -3.84
CA GLU A 14 -7.01 19.20 -4.31
C GLU A 14 -6.01 18.07 -4.13
N LEU A 15 -6.02 17.41 -2.96
CA LEU A 15 -5.21 16.22 -2.72
C LEU A 15 -5.51 15.13 -3.75
N THR A 16 -6.79 14.86 -4.00
CA THR A 16 -7.24 13.85 -4.96
C THR A 16 -6.76 14.20 -6.37
N ALA A 17 -6.88 15.46 -6.79
CA ALA A 17 -6.45 15.91 -8.10
C ALA A 17 -4.94 15.71 -8.32
N GLU A 18 -4.11 16.13 -7.36
CA GLU A 18 -2.65 15.93 -7.43
C GLU A 18 -2.29 14.44 -7.36
N LEU A 19 -2.93 13.67 -6.49
CA LEU A 19 -2.70 12.22 -6.40
C LEU A 19 -3.02 11.54 -7.72
N SER A 20 -4.21 11.81 -8.30
CA SER A 20 -4.62 11.28 -9.59
C SER A 20 -3.63 11.64 -10.70
N HIS A 21 -3.24 12.91 -10.81
CA HIS A 21 -2.30 13.37 -11.82
C HIS A 21 -0.95 12.67 -11.71
N THR A 22 -0.41 12.58 -10.49
CA THR A 22 0.91 11.98 -10.28
C THR A 22 0.91 10.45 -10.44
N LEU A 23 -0.20 9.77 -10.09
CA LEU A 23 -0.37 8.33 -10.38
C LEU A 23 -0.43 8.07 -11.89
N GLU A 24 -1.21 8.86 -12.63
CA GLU A 24 -1.27 8.77 -14.09
C GLU A 24 0.13 8.92 -14.69
N GLN A 25 0.89 9.93 -14.24
CA GLN A 25 2.23 10.18 -14.73
C GLN A 25 3.18 9.00 -14.43
N SER A 26 3.17 8.47 -13.20
CA SER A 26 3.99 7.29 -12.84
C SER A 26 3.68 6.08 -13.72
N LEU A 27 2.41 5.82 -14.04
CA LEU A 27 2.00 4.71 -14.90
C LEU A 27 2.42 4.93 -16.37
N ARG A 28 2.25 6.15 -16.90
CA ARG A 28 2.69 6.50 -18.26
C ARG A 28 4.20 6.40 -18.40
N ASP A 29 4.95 6.87 -17.40
CA ASP A 29 6.41 6.81 -17.43
C ASP A 29 6.90 5.36 -17.34
N GLY A 30 6.34 4.56 -16.42
CA GLY A 30 6.70 3.15 -16.26
C GLY A 30 6.46 2.33 -17.54
N THR A 31 5.28 2.48 -18.15
CA THR A 31 4.97 1.78 -19.41
C THR A 31 5.86 2.25 -20.56
N LYS A 32 6.17 3.55 -20.64
CA LYS A 32 7.04 4.11 -21.68
C LYS A 32 8.51 3.71 -21.52
N SER A 33 9.05 3.71 -20.31
CA SER A 33 10.49 3.46 -20.09
C SER A 33 10.82 1.97 -20.02
N ASP A 34 9.97 1.18 -19.36
CA ASP A 34 10.27 -0.20 -18.98
C ASP A 34 9.37 -1.21 -19.70
N GLY A 35 8.40 -0.74 -20.50
CA GLY A 35 7.41 -1.57 -21.20
C GLY A 35 6.27 -2.08 -20.31
N ARG A 36 6.38 -1.94 -18.98
CA ARG A 36 5.34 -2.24 -17.99
C ARG A 36 5.42 -1.27 -16.83
N ALA A 37 4.30 -1.01 -16.14
CA ALA A 37 4.27 -0.28 -14.89
C ALA A 37 3.73 -1.15 -13.74
N VAL A 38 4.21 -0.94 -12.51
CA VAL A 38 3.69 -1.60 -11.30
C VAL A 38 3.16 -0.54 -10.33
N LEU A 39 1.88 -0.66 -9.99
CA LEU A 39 1.17 0.15 -9.01
C LEU A 39 0.78 -0.72 -7.82
N MET A 40 1.43 -0.46 -6.67
CA MET A 40 1.07 -1.11 -5.41
C MET A 40 -0.01 -0.30 -4.69
N VAL A 41 -1.16 -0.91 -4.38
CA VAL A 41 -2.36 -0.24 -3.88
C VAL A 41 -2.72 -0.63 -2.46
N SER A 42 -3.04 0.38 -1.65
CA SER A 42 -3.76 0.22 -0.38
C SER A 42 -5.27 0.20 -0.60
N GLY A 43 -5.99 -0.49 0.27
CA GLY A 43 -7.43 -0.31 0.44
C GLY A 43 -7.79 0.99 1.17
N GLY A 44 -9.08 1.13 1.54
CA GLY A 44 -9.58 2.23 2.36
C GLY A 44 -10.18 3.40 1.58
N SER A 45 -10.92 4.27 2.26
CA SER A 45 -11.69 5.35 1.62
C SER A 45 -10.83 6.46 1.02
N SER A 46 -9.66 6.75 1.59
CA SER A 46 -8.79 7.86 1.15
C SER A 46 -8.32 7.76 -0.32
N PRO A 47 -7.81 6.62 -0.82
CA PRO A 47 -7.42 6.52 -2.23
C PRO A 47 -8.60 6.32 -3.20
N ALA A 48 -9.81 6.03 -2.71
CA ALA A 48 -10.93 5.61 -3.56
C ALA A 48 -11.30 6.62 -4.67
N PRO A 49 -11.34 7.94 -4.41
CA PRO A 49 -11.63 8.92 -5.46
C PRO A 49 -10.56 8.91 -6.57
N ALA A 50 -9.29 8.81 -6.20
CA ALA A 50 -8.18 8.77 -7.17
C ALA A 50 -8.20 7.49 -8.00
N TYR A 51 -8.51 6.33 -7.40
CA TYR A 51 -8.66 5.06 -8.10
C TYR A 51 -9.81 5.08 -9.10
N LYS A 52 -10.97 5.60 -8.70
CA LYS A 52 -12.13 5.74 -9.58
C LYS A 52 -11.81 6.64 -10.76
N HIS A 53 -11.17 7.79 -10.53
CA HIS A 53 -10.73 8.67 -11.60
C HIS A 53 -9.74 7.96 -12.54
N LEU A 54 -8.67 7.38 -11.99
CA LEU A 54 -7.64 6.68 -12.75
C LEU A 54 -8.24 5.59 -13.66
N SER A 55 -9.19 4.80 -13.14
CA SER A 55 -9.89 3.75 -13.90
C SER A 55 -10.53 4.23 -15.21
N THR A 56 -10.93 5.51 -15.28
CA THR A 56 -11.60 6.12 -16.44
C THR A 56 -10.63 6.63 -17.50
N LEU A 57 -9.33 6.65 -17.20
CA LEU A 57 -8.30 7.16 -18.11
C LEU A 57 -7.88 6.09 -19.12
N ASP A 58 -7.69 6.53 -20.36
CA ASP A 58 -7.12 5.71 -21.43
C ASP A 58 -5.60 5.60 -21.25
N LEU A 59 -5.19 4.59 -20.49
CA LEU A 59 -3.81 4.18 -20.26
C LEU A 59 -3.55 2.81 -20.89
N ASP A 60 -2.29 2.45 -21.05
CA ASP A 60 -1.88 1.13 -21.54
C ASP A 60 -2.05 0.04 -20.47
N TRP A 61 -3.28 -0.16 -20.01
CA TRP A 61 -3.64 -0.97 -18.84
C TRP A 61 -3.17 -2.42 -18.93
N GLN A 62 -3.15 -3.02 -20.12
CA GLN A 62 -2.58 -4.37 -20.34
C GLN A 62 -1.10 -4.51 -19.92
N ASN A 63 -0.38 -3.38 -19.85
CA ASN A 63 1.00 -3.28 -19.40
C ASN A 63 1.12 -2.65 -18.00
N VAL A 64 0.01 -2.53 -17.27
CA VAL A 64 -0.01 -2.12 -15.86
C VAL A 64 -0.32 -3.32 -14.99
N ASP A 65 0.63 -3.65 -14.12
CA ASP A 65 0.45 -4.58 -13.01
C ASP A 65 -0.07 -3.80 -11.79
N VAL A 66 -1.24 -4.19 -11.29
CA VAL A 66 -1.80 -3.70 -10.03
C VAL A 66 -1.63 -4.79 -8.99
N ALA A 67 -0.99 -4.48 -7.88
CA ALA A 67 -0.76 -5.43 -6.78
C ALA A 67 -1.07 -4.76 -5.44
N MET A 68 -1.47 -5.52 -4.43
CA MET A 68 -1.90 -4.98 -3.14
C MET A 68 -0.70 -4.77 -2.21
N VAL A 69 -0.76 -3.76 -1.33
CA VAL A 69 0.25 -3.62 -0.27
C VAL A 69 -0.02 -4.54 0.91
N ASP A 70 -1.28 -4.89 1.14
CA ASP A 70 -1.73 -5.82 2.17
C ASP A 70 -3.14 -6.34 1.89
N GLU A 71 -3.51 -7.44 2.54
CA GLU A 71 -4.84 -8.02 2.48
C GLU A 71 -5.18 -8.75 3.77
N ARG A 72 -6.47 -8.79 4.09
CA ARG A 72 -7.07 -9.56 5.17
C ARG A 72 -7.25 -10.98 4.68
N TRP A 73 -6.93 -11.98 5.49
CA TRP A 73 -7.08 -13.39 5.09
C TRP A 73 -8.55 -13.85 5.15
N VAL A 74 -9.36 -13.29 4.27
CA VAL A 74 -10.80 -13.53 4.12
C VAL A 74 -11.14 -13.80 2.67
N GLU A 75 -12.34 -14.30 2.40
CA GLU A 75 -12.79 -14.53 1.03
C GLU A 75 -12.82 -13.22 0.21
N PRO A 76 -12.48 -13.26 -1.09
CA PRO A 76 -12.44 -12.07 -1.95
C PRO A 76 -13.75 -11.28 -2.06
N SER A 77 -14.89 -11.87 -1.70
CA SER A 77 -16.20 -11.21 -1.68
C SER A 77 -16.56 -10.60 -0.33
N HIS A 78 -15.74 -10.80 0.70
CA HIS A 78 -15.98 -10.28 2.04
C HIS A 78 -15.90 -8.74 2.04
N GLU A 79 -16.79 -8.08 2.80
CA GLU A 79 -16.83 -6.61 2.93
C GLU A 79 -15.54 -5.95 3.47
N LYS A 80 -14.60 -6.73 3.98
CA LYS A 80 -13.31 -6.27 4.53
C LYS A 80 -12.13 -6.63 3.62
N SER A 81 -12.37 -7.26 2.48
CA SER A 81 -11.34 -7.57 1.48
C SER A 81 -10.90 -6.29 0.77
N ASN A 82 -9.59 -6.05 0.76
CA ASN A 82 -8.99 -5.01 -0.07
C ASN A 82 -9.15 -5.38 -1.56
N GLU A 83 -9.09 -6.65 -1.94
CA GLU A 83 -9.37 -7.11 -3.30
C GLU A 83 -10.78 -6.70 -3.77
N ALA A 84 -11.82 -6.91 -2.96
CA ALA A 84 -13.18 -6.44 -3.28
C ALA A 84 -13.22 -4.92 -3.51
N PHE A 85 -12.54 -4.17 -2.65
CA PHE A 85 -12.45 -2.72 -2.74
C PHE A 85 -11.70 -2.26 -4.01
N ILE A 86 -10.55 -2.86 -4.33
CA ILE A 86 -9.77 -2.51 -5.51
C ILE A 86 -10.52 -2.86 -6.79
N LYS A 87 -11.18 -4.03 -6.82
CA LYS A 87 -12.04 -4.42 -7.95
C LYS A 87 -13.17 -3.44 -8.18
N SER A 88 -13.84 -2.99 -7.11
CA SER A 88 -14.98 -2.04 -7.22
C SER A 88 -14.58 -0.57 -7.43
N THR A 89 -13.28 -0.25 -7.41
CA THR A 89 -12.79 1.13 -7.56
C THR A 89 -11.84 1.29 -8.75
N LEU A 90 -10.66 0.69 -8.69
CA LEU A 90 -9.60 0.87 -9.69
C LEU A 90 -9.81 0.00 -10.94
N LEU A 91 -10.21 -1.27 -10.75
CA LEU A 91 -10.33 -2.24 -11.84
C LEU A 91 -11.72 -2.18 -12.50
N GLN A 92 -12.11 -0.96 -12.85
CA GLN A 92 -13.36 -0.63 -13.54
C GLN A 92 -13.03 0.11 -14.85
N ASN A 93 -14.01 0.29 -15.73
CA ASN A 93 -13.85 1.06 -16.97
C ASN A 93 -12.63 0.57 -17.80
N TYR A 94 -11.67 1.44 -18.12
CA TYR A 94 -10.43 1.03 -18.80
C TYR A 94 -9.47 0.26 -17.87
N GLY A 95 -9.48 0.60 -16.58
CA GLY A 95 -8.68 -0.06 -15.54
C GLY A 95 -8.94 -1.56 -15.37
N SER A 96 -10.08 -2.08 -15.86
CA SER A 96 -10.35 -3.52 -15.83
C SER A 96 -9.41 -4.35 -16.71
N ALA A 97 -8.66 -3.72 -17.62
CA ALA A 97 -7.67 -4.39 -18.45
C ALA A 97 -6.30 -4.55 -17.76
N ALA A 98 -6.13 -4.03 -16.53
CA ALA A 98 -4.92 -4.21 -15.75
C ALA A 98 -4.69 -5.68 -15.37
N ASN A 99 -3.43 -6.09 -15.29
CA ASN A 99 -3.09 -7.37 -14.68
C ASN A 99 -3.16 -7.20 -13.16
N PHE A 100 -4.09 -7.88 -12.48
CA PHE A 100 -4.28 -7.75 -11.04
C PHE A 100 -3.71 -8.94 -10.27
N ILE A 101 -2.77 -8.67 -9.37
CA ILE A 101 -2.09 -9.68 -8.56
C ILE A 101 -2.65 -9.63 -7.14
N THR A 102 -3.29 -10.71 -6.73
CA THR A 102 -3.94 -10.83 -5.41
C THR A 102 -3.00 -11.43 -4.37
N MET A 103 -3.36 -11.26 -3.09
CA MET A 103 -2.64 -11.86 -1.95
C MET A 103 -3.38 -13.07 -1.38
N LYS A 104 -4.72 -12.98 -1.22
CA LYS A 104 -5.55 -14.12 -0.81
C LYS A 104 -5.48 -15.22 -1.88
N ASN A 105 -5.29 -16.45 -1.42
CA ASN A 105 -5.33 -17.66 -2.24
C ASN A 105 -6.04 -18.79 -1.48
N ASP A 106 -6.01 -20.01 -2.02
CA ASP A 106 -6.76 -21.16 -1.50
C ASP A 106 -6.16 -21.78 -0.21
N ALA A 107 -5.01 -21.27 0.28
CA ALA A 107 -4.44 -21.75 1.52
C ALA A 107 -5.32 -21.40 2.73
N ALA A 108 -5.32 -22.28 3.74
CA ALA A 108 -6.16 -22.12 4.92
C ALA A 108 -5.76 -20.91 5.78
N THR A 109 -4.46 -20.56 5.77
CA THR A 109 -3.89 -19.45 6.52
C THR A 109 -3.00 -18.59 5.60
N ALA A 110 -2.84 -17.31 5.93
CA ALA A 110 -1.92 -16.40 5.26
C ALA A 110 -0.49 -16.93 5.31
N GLU A 111 -0.09 -17.50 6.44
CA GLU A 111 1.24 -18.11 6.58
C GLU A 111 1.47 -19.20 5.52
N GLN A 112 0.52 -20.13 5.38
CA GLN A 112 0.58 -21.18 4.35
C GLN A 112 0.50 -20.64 2.93
N GLY A 113 -0.23 -19.53 2.73
CA GLY A 113 -0.36 -18.84 1.45
C GLY A 113 0.86 -18.02 1.02
N THR A 114 1.81 -17.78 1.93
CA THR A 114 2.95 -16.86 1.71
C THR A 114 3.79 -17.26 0.50
N GLN A 115 4.06 -18.55 0.29
CA GLN A 115 4.92 -18.99 -0.81
C GLN A 115 4.31 -18.71 -2.19
N VAL A 116 3.00 -18.90 -2.33
CA VAL A 116 2.28 -18.59 -3.58
C VAL A 116 2.31 -17.09 -3.84
N CYS A 117 2.07 -16.29 -2.79
CA CYS A 117 2.09 -14.84 -2.89
C CYS A 117 3.50 -14.32 -3.21
N GLU A 118 4.54 -14.84 -2.55
CA GLU A 118 5.95 -14.49 -2.81
C GLU A 118 6.35 -14.79 -4.26
N ALA A 119 5.95 -15.95 -4.81
CA ALA A 119 6.22 -16.27 -6.21
C ALA A 119 5.52 -15.30 -7.18
N ALA A 120 4.27 -14.94 -6.91
CA ALA A 120 3.52 -13.99 -7.74
C ALA A 120 4.11 -12.58 -7.67
N TYR A 121 4.46 -12.10 -6.48
CA TYR A 121 5.05 -10.77 -6.28
C TYR A 121 6.50 -10.69 -6.77
N GLY A 122 7.27 -11.78 -6.67
CA GLY A 122 8.63 -11.88 -7.21
C GLY A 122 8.70 -11.87 -8.74
N ALA A 123 7.58 -12.08 -9.43
CA ALA A 123 7.49 -11.96 -10.89
C ALA A 123 7.21 -10.52 -11.36
N LEU A 124 6.83 -9.61 -10.46
CA LEU A 124 6.62 -8.19 -10.78
C LEU A 124 7.96 -7.52 -11.08
N LYS A 125 7.94 -6.53 -11.98
CA LYS A 125 9.16 -5.73 -12.20
C LYS A 125 9.52 -4.97 -10.92
N ALA A 126 10.82 -4.74 -10.74
CA ALA A 126 11.36 -3.87 -9.71
C ALA A 126 12.35 -2.86 -10.33
N PRO A 127 12.44 -1.62 -9.80
CA PRO A 127 11.61 -1.10 -8.72
C PRO A 127 10.15 -0.85 -9.17
N TYR A 128 9.21 -0.93 -8.22
CA TYR A 128 7.80 -0.60 -8.44
C TYR A 128 7.67 0.88 -8.79
N ASP A 129 6.82 1.27 -9.73
CA ASP A 129 6.75 2.68 -10.15
C ASP A 129 6.15 3.55 -9.05
N VAL A 130 5.13 3.05 -8.36
CA VAL A 130 4.52 3.76 -7.25
C VAL A 130 3.88 2.80 -6.26
N THR A 131 4.10 3.06 -4.97
CA THR A 131 3.47 2.33 -3.87
C THR A 131 2.64 3.28 -3.02
N ILE A 132 1.35 2.98 -2.87
CA ILE A 132 0.42 3.77 -2.06
C ILE A 132 0.28 3.12 -0.69
N LEU A 133 0.62 3.88 0.35
CA LEU A 133 0.45 3.50 1.75
C LEU A 133 -0.59 4.37 2.43
N GLY A 134 -1.29 3.80 3.42
CA GLY A 134 -2.04 4.53 4.43
C GLY A 134 -1.35 4.45 5.79
N MET A 135 -1.91 5.13 6.79
CA MET A 135 -1.45 5.02 8.17
C MET A 135 -2.63 4.81 9.13
N GLY A 136 -2.52 3.83 10.02
CA GLY A 136 -3.43 3.62 11.14
C GLY A 136 -3.32 4.67 12.25
N PRO A 137 -4.30 4.77 13.15
CA PRO A 137 -4.20 5.68 14.31
C PRO A 137 -3.15 5.22 15.34
N ASP A 138 -2.76 3.96 15.27
CA ASP A 138 -1.68 3.29 16.03
C ASP A 138 -0.31 3.38 15.31
N GLY A 139 -0.21 4.10 14.18
CA GLY A 139 1.03 4.25 13.42
C GLY A 139 1.43 3.03 12.57
N HIS A 140 0.54 2.05 12.38
CA HIS A 140 0.76 0.98 11.41
C HIS A 140 0.70 1.52 9.97
N THR A 141 1.32 0.79 9.04
CA THR A 141 1.19 0.98 7.59
C THR A 141 1.16 -0.39 6.91
N ALA A 142 0.49 -0.51 5.75
CA ALA A 142 0.13 -1.81 5.19
C ALA A 142 -0.52 -2.68 6.30
N SER A 143 -0.09 -3.93 6.47
CA SER A 143 -0.44 -4.73 7.65
C SER A 143 0.75 -4.94 8.60
N LEU A 144 1.72 -4.01 8.62
CA LEU A 144 2.79 -3.97 9.64
C LEU A 144 2.25 -3.29 10.89
N PHE A 145 1.64 -4.07 11.79
CA PHE A 145 0.99 -3.60 13.02
C PHE A 145 1.92 -3.58 14.23
N PRO A 146 1.76 -2.61 15.16
CA PRO A 146 2.51 -2.58 16.41
C PRO A 146 2.44 -3.91 17.17
N HIS A 147 3.60 -4.41 17.59
CA HIS A 147 3.76 -5.65 18.38
C HIS A 147 3.09 -6.92 17.82
N ALA A 148 2.68 -6.93 16.55
CA ALA A 148 2.04 -8.08 15.93
C ALA A 148 3.00 -9.25 15.75
N GLN A 149 2.46 -10.48 15.78
CA GLN A 149 3.24 -11.66 15.43
C GLN A 149 3.63 -11.57 13.95
N GLY A 150 4.93 -11.65 13.68
CA GLY A 150 5.51 -11.52 12.35
C GLY A 150 6.04 -10.12 12.02
N LEU A 151 5.81 -9.09 12.86
CA LEU A 151 6.30 -7.73 12.60
C LEU A 151 7.82 -7.70 12.41
N GLU A 152 8.58 -8.30 13.33
CA GLU A 152 10.05 -8.37 13.23
C GLU A 152 10.50 -8.97 11.89
N HIS A 153 9.87 -10.08 11.48
CA HIS A 153 10.15 -10.71 10.18
C HIS A 153 9.82 -9.76 9.03
N GLY A 154 8.64 -9.13 9.03
CA GLY A 154 8.22 -8.19 7.99
C GLY A 154 9.11 -6.95 7.87
N LEU A 155 9.77 -6.54 8.96
CA LEU A 155 10.69 -5.40 8.97
C LEU A 155 12.13 -5.76 8.58
N THR A 156 12.52 -7.03 8.63
CA THR A 156 13.93 -7.45 8.49
C THR A 156 14.20 -8.42 7.34
N THR A 157 13.20 -9.15 6.88
CA THR A 157 13.33 -10.14 5.80
C THR A 157 13.67 -9.50 4.44
N GLN A 158 14.28 -10.30 3.56
CA GLN A 158 14.51 -9.93 2.16
C GLN A 158 13.40 -10.46 1.23
N GLN A 159 12.42 -11.17 1.78
CA GLN A 159 11.21 -11.57 1.04
C GLN A 159 10.37 -10.35 0.68
N THR A 160 9.50 -10.51 -0.31
CA THR A 160 8.61 -9.45 -0.80
C THR A 160 7.36 -9.32 0.07
N VAL A 161 6.82 -10.46 0.49
CA VAL A 161 5.62 -10.53 1.33
C VAL A 161 5.85 -11.36 2.59
N CYS A 162 5.01 -11.16 3.60
CA CYS A 162 4.92 -12.02 4.76
C CYS A 162 3.50 -12.07 5.34
N ALA A 163 3.20 -13.13 6.08
CA ALA A 163 2.04 -13.20 6.92
C ALA A 163 2.26 -12.43 8.24
N ILE A 164 1.20 -11.77 8.70
CA ILE A 164 1.14 -11.08 10.00
C ILE A 164 -0.11 -11.55 10.72
N ASN A 165 0.00 -11.85 12.02
CA ASN A 165 -1.15 -12.00 12.88
C ASN A 165 -1.20 -10.81 13.85
N ALA A 166 -2.09 -9.88 13.56
CA ALA A 166 -2.26 -8.66 14.35
C ALA A 166 -2.88 -8.95 15.73
N ILE A 167 -2.73 -8.03 16.66
CA ILE A 167 -3.44 -8.11 17.94
C ILE A 167 -4.85 -7.57 17.73
N GLU A 168 -5.88 -8.31 18.15
CA GLU A 168 -7.27 -7.85 18.10
C GLU A 168 -7.45 -6.56 18.92
N SER A 169 -8.02 -5.54 18.29
CA SER A 169 -8.21 -4.19 18.83
C SER A 169 -9.31 -3.46 18.04
N ASP A 170 -9.66 -2.24 18.45
CA ASP A 170 -10.56 -1.38 17.68
C ASP A 170 -10.03 -1.05 16.26
N VAL A 171 -8.70 -1.13 16.04
CA VAL A 171 -8.07 -0.85 14.74
C VAL A 171 -8.12 -2.06 13.82
N THR A 172 -7.86 -3.25 14.36
CA THR A 172 -7.69 -4.49 13.59
C THR A 172 -8.99 -5.29 13.48
N GLY A 173 -9.90 -5.12 14.44
CA GLY A 173 -11.07 -5.97 14.64
C GLY A 173 -10.70 -7.43 14.88
N SER A 174 -11.68 -8.32 14.69
CA SER A 174 -11.49 -9.77 14.87
C SER A 174 -10.78 -10.45 13.69
N ILE A 175 -10.52 -9.74 12.59
CA ILE A 175 -9.82 -10.27 11.41
C ILE A 175 -8.35 -9.88 11.52
N THR A 176 -7.61 -10.66 12.30
CA THR A 176 -6.22 -10.37 12.66
C THR A 176 -5.20 -10.93 11.68
N GLU A 177 -5.55 -11.96 10.92
CA GLU A 177 -4.65 -12.61 9.99
C GLU A 177 -4.54 -11.83 8.66
N ARG A 178 -3.32 -11.48 8.27
CA ARG A 178 -3.00 -10.62 7.14
C ARG A 178 -1.88 -11.20 6.28
N MET A 179 -1.92 -10.89 4.99
CA MET A 179 -0.76 -10.90 4.11
C MET A 179 -0.32 -9.45 3.88
N THR A 180 0.97 -9.16 3.87
CA THR A 180 1.50 -7.78 3.70
C THR A 180 2.76 -7.77 2.88
N LEU A 181 3.02 -6.65 2.19
CA LEU A 181 4.37 -6.30 1.76
C LEU A 181 5.28 -6.11 2.98
N THR A 182 6.52 -6.54 2.82
CA THR A 182 7.60 -6.33 3.79
C THR A 182 8.20 -4.93 3.63
N LEU A 183 9.00 -4.49 4.60
CA LEU A 183 9.76 -3.24 4.47
C LEU A 183 10.70 -3.28 3.26
N ASN A 184 11.30 -4.44 2.96
CA ASN A 184 12.16 -4.63 1.80
C ASN A 184 11.42 -4.37 0.48
N ALA A 185 10.20 -4.89 0.33
CA ALA A 185 9.39 -4.64 -0.86
C ALA A 185 8.98 -3.16 -0.98
N ILE A 186 8.55 -2.54 0.12
CA ILE A 186 8.20 -1.12 0.14
C ILE A 186 9.43 -0.27 -0.28
N ALA A 187 10.61 -0.62 0.21
CA ALA A 187 11.88 0.04 -0.15
C ALA A 187 12.28 -0.13 -1.61
N ASN A 188 11.70 -1.10 -2.32
CA ASN A 188 11.94 -1.36 -3.74
C ASN A 188 10.98 -0.58 -4.66
N SER A 189 10.49 0.57 -4.20
CA SER A 189 9.61 1.47 -4.96
C SER A 189 10.37 2.71 -5.43
N LYS A 190 10.12 3.19 -6.66
CA LYS A 190 10.64 4.48 -7.16
C LYS A 190 10.10 5.64 -6.31
N VAL A 191 8.83 5.55 -5.91
CA VAL A 191 8.20 6.48 -4.95
C VAL A 191 7.14 5.77 -4.11
N VAL A 192 7.11 6.11 -2.83
CA VAL A 192 6.03 5.73 -1.90
C VAL A 192 5.16 6.96 -1.66
N LYS A 193 3.85 6.85 -1.86
CA LYS A 193 2.87 7.89 -1.56
C LYS A 193 2.11 7.51 -0.29
N LEU A 194 2.36 8.22 0.80
CA LEU A 194 1.65 8.03 2.07
C LEU A 194 0.46 8.96 2.14
N LEU A 195 -0.75 8.39 2.18
CA LEU A 195 -2.00 9.14 2.29
C LEU A 195 -2.44 9.21 3.75
N ILE A 196 -2.49 10.42 4.29
CA ILE A 196 -3.01 10.71 5.63
C ILE A 196 -4.02 11.85 5.52
N SER A 197 -5.13 11.82 6.25
CA SER A 197 -6.12 12.91 6.20
C SER A 197 -6.73 13.16 7.56
N GLY A 198 -7.05 14.42 7.83
CA GLY A 198 -7.53 14.88 9.12
C GLY A 198 -6.41 15.10 10.15
N GLU A 199 -6.74 15.92 11.15
CA GLU A 199 -5.80 16.33 12.20
C GLU A 199 -5.31 15.16 13.06
N GLU A 200 -6.17 14.16 13.30
CA GLU A 200 -5.80 12.96 14.07
C GLU A 200 -4.65 12.21 13.40
N LYS A 201 -4.75 11.97 12.08
CA LYS A 201 -3.68 11.31 11.32
C LYS A 201 -2.44 12.18 11.19
N LEU A 202 -2.60 13.51 11.09
CA LEU A 202 -1.46 14.41 11.08
C LEU A 202 -0.67 14.35 12.39
N ALA A 203 -1.36 14.30 13.53
CA ALA A 203 -0.74 14.18 14.84
C ALA A 203 0.05 12.88 14.99
N VAL A 204 -0.55 11.74 14.61
CA VAL A 204 0.11 10.42 14.63
C VAL A 204 1.32 10.40 13.68
N TYR A 205 1.20 10.99 12.50
CA TYR A 205 2.32 11.10 11.56
C TYR A 205 3.48 11.92 12.14
N LYS A 206 3.18 13.08 12.75
CA LYS A 206 4.20 13.91 13.42
C LYS A 206 4.89 13.14 14.55
N GLN A 207 4.16 12.32 15.31
CA GLN A 207 4.72 11.46 16.35
C GLN A 207 5.64 10.37 15.77
N ALA A 208 5.24 9.74 14.66
CA ALA A 208 6.09 8.77 13.97
C ALA A 208 7.38 9.44 13.45
N LYS A 209 7.26 10.61 12.81
CA LYS A 209 8.38 11.39 12.26
C LYS A 209 9.37 11.86 13.33
N ALA A 210 8.92 12.12 14.56
CA ALA A 210 9.78 12.50 15.67
C ALA A 210 10.71 11.36 16.15
N GLY A 211 10.53 10.14 15.65
CA GLY A 211 11.33 8.97 16.02
C GLY A 211 10.73 8.17 17.17
N GLY A 212 11.48 7.16 17.63
CA GLY A 212 11.06 6.19 18.66
C GLY A 212 11.19 4.75 18.17
N ASP A 213 10.68 3.80 18.95
CA ASP A 213 10.73 2.37 18.62
C ASP A 213 9.82 2.06 17.41
N VAL A 214 10.33 1.30 16.44
CA VAL A 214 9.56 0.86 15.27
C VAL A 214 8.46 -0.13 15.66
N ASN A 215 8.59 -0.82 16.79
CA ASN A 215 7.55 -1.74 17.28
C ASN A 215 6.30 -1.02 17.78
N ASP A 216 6.43 0.22 18.26
CA ASP A 216 5.28 1.01 18.72
C ASP A 216 4.55 1.68 17.54
N MET A 217 5.29 2.06 16.50
CA MET A 217 4.74 2.73 15.30
C MET A 217 5.51 2.27 14.05
N PRO A 218 5.12 1.17 13.40
CA PRO A 218 5.85 0.59 12.28
C PRO A 218 6.09 1.51 11.09
N LEU A 219 5.28 2.56 10.91
CA LEU A 219 5.57 3.61 9.92
C LEU A 219 6.96 4.24 10.11
N ARG A 220 7.51 4.27 11.33
CA ARG A 220 8.87 4.73 11.61
C ARG A 220 9.91 3.96 10.80
N ALA A 221 9.72 2.65 10.57
CA ALA A 221 10.65 1.87 9.78
C ALA A 221 10.72 2.38 8.33
N VAL A 222 9.57 2.74 7.75
CA VAL A 222 9.48 3.36 6.42
C VAL A 222 10.15 4.75 6.41
N LEU A 223 9.83 5.60 7.38
CA LEU A 223 10.39 6.96 7.48
C LEU A 223 11.91 6.97 7.74
N ASN A 224 12.43 5.94 8.39
CA ASN A 224 13.84 5.82 8.72
C ASN A 224 14.67 5.15 7.61
N HIS A 225 14.04 4.42 6.69
CA HIS A 225 14.74 3.63 5.67
C HIS A 225 15.45 4.53 4.63
N PRO A 226 16.77 4.42 4.44
CA PRO A 226 17.56 5.37 3.64
C PRO A 226 17.24 5.34 2.14
N SER A 227 16.80 4.19 1.61
CA SER A 227 16.50 4.03 0.18
C SER A 227 15.09 4.46 -0.22
N ILE A 228 14.21 4.74 0.76
CA ILE A 228 12.83 5.10 0.46
C ILE A 228 12.74 6.56 0.06
N ASN A 229 12.10 6.82 -1.08
CA ASN A 229 11.59 8.14 -1.45
C ASN A 229 10.09 8.17 -1.14
N ILE A 230 9.69 9.02 -0.19
CA ILE A 230 8.31 9.10 0.29
C ILE A 230 7.74 10.50 0.10
N GLU A 231 6.56 10.55 -0.52
CA GLU A 231 5.71 11.73 -0.62
C GLU A 231 4.53 11.57 0.34
N VAL A 232 4.39 12.47 1.30
CA VAL A 232 3.27 12.48 2.25
C VAL A 232 2.21 13.43 1.74
N TYR A 233 1.01 12.91 1.51
CA TYR A 233 -0.16 13.67 1.07
C TYR A 233 -1.08 13.87 2.26
N TRP A 234 -1.39 15.12 2.59
CA TRP A 234 -2.32 15.45 3.66
C TRP A 234 -3.33 16.53 3.28
N ALA A 235 -4.56 16.34 3.71
CA ALA A 235 -5.64 17.32 3.65
C ALA A 235 -6.47 17.24 4.96
N PRO A 236 -7.14 18.33 5.36
CA PRO A 236 -7.98 18.36 6.57
C PRO A 236 -9.18 17.40 6.52
#